data_AF-A0A8C6QPW7-F1
#
_entry.id   AF-A0A8C6QPW7-F1
#
_cell.length_a   1.000
_cell.length_b   1.000
_cell.length_c   1.000
_cell.angle_alpha   90.00
_cell.angle_beta   90.00
_cell.angle_gamma   90.00
#
_symmetry.space_group_name_H-M   'P 1'
#
loop_
_entity.id
_entity.type
_entity.pdbx_description
1 polymer ?
#
loop_
_entity_poly.entity_id
_entity_poly.type
_entity_poly.pdbx_seq_one_letter_code
_entity_poly.pdbx_strand_id
1 'polypeptide(L)' 'MPTKTLRITIRRTPCGEGSKTWDHFQMRIYNPSEIVKKITSIGTEPGVEDEVTMADA' A
#
# COMPACT_ATOMS: atom_id res chain seq x y z
N MET A 1 -0.89 13.65 -4.68
CA MET A 1 0.29 12.81 -4.98
C MET A 1 -0.17 11.48 -5.53
N PRO A 2 0.58 10.83 -6.44
CA PRO A 2 0.15 9.58 -7.06
C PRO A 2 0.15 8.43 -6.05
N THR A 3 -0.95 7.68 -5.98
CA THR A 3 -1.06 6.44 -5.21
C THR A 3 -0.27 5.34 -5.91
N LYS A 4 0.69 4.72 -5.22
CA LYS A 4 1.37 3.54 -5.76
C LYS A 4 0.47 2.32 -5.55
N THR A 5 0.26 1.55 -6.61
CA THR A 5 -0.50 0.30 -6.53
C THR A 5 0.45 -0.86 -6.76
N LEU A 6 0.52 -1.78 -5.79
CA LEU A 6 1.15 -3.08 -5.95
C LEU A 6 0.06 -4.08 -6.32
N ARG A 7 0.27 -4.83 -7.41
CA ARG A 7 -0.65 -5.86 -7.88
C ARG A 7 0.07 -7.20 -7.91
N ILE A 8 -0.50 -8.19 -7.23
CA ILE A 8 -0.02 -9.57 -7.26
C ILE A 8 -1.13 -10.42 -7.85
N THR A 9 -0.81 -11.18 -8.89
CA THR A 9 -1.72 -12.16 -9.47
C THR A 9 -1.18 -13.54 -9.17
N ILE A 10 -1.94 -14.35 -8.43
CA ILE A 10 -1.54 -15.72 -8.07
C ILE A 10 -2.52 -16.73 -8.64
N ARG A 11 -2.02 -17.94 -8.90
CA ARG A 11 -2.88 -19.07 -9.20
C ARG A 11 -3.55 -19.52 -7.91
N ARG A 12 -4.86 -19.79 -7.95
CA ARG A 12 -5.57 -20.30 -6.77
C ARG A 12 -5.06 -21.66 -6.31
N THR A 13 -4.71 -22.51 -7.27
CA THR A 13 -4.25 -23.87 -6.97
C THR A 13 -2.75 -23.90 -6.72
N PRO A 14 -2.29 -24.51 -5.60
CA PRO A 14 -0.89 -24.49 -5.19
C PRO A 14 -0.02 -25.41 -6.05
N CYS A 15 -0.58 -26.52 -6.55
CA CYS A 15 0.10 -27.51 -7.39
C CYS A 15 -0.09 -27.28 -8.89
N GLY A 16 -0.90 -26.28 -9.27
CA GLY A 16 -1.17 -26.01 -10.68
C GLY A 16 -2.04 -27.06 -11.41
N GLU A 17 -2.72 -27.93 -10.67
CA GLU A 17 -3.77 -28.82 -11.19
C GLU A 17 -5.16 -28.16 -11.04
N GLY A 18 -6.15 -28.61 -11.81
CA GLY A 18 -7.51 -28.05 -11.81
C GLY A 18 -7.70 -26.78 -12.64
N SER A 19 -8.89 -26.18 -12.55
CA SER A 19 -9.33 -25.04 -13.36
C SER A 19 -8.40 -23.84 -13.26
N LYS A 20 -8.09 -23.20 -14.39
CA LYS A 20 -7.24 -22.00 -14.48
C LYS A 20 -7.94 -20.80 -13.87
N THR A 21 -7.91 -20.74 -12.55
CA THR A 21 -8.49 -19.66 -11.75
C THR A 21 -7.36 -18.88 -11.08
N TRP A 22 -7.51 -17.57 -11.07
CA TRP A 22 -6.52 -16.61 -10.62
C TRP A 22 -7.14 -15.65 -9.63
N ASP A 23 -6.37 -15.29 -8.61
CA ASP A 23 -6.72 -14.21 -7.70
C ASP A 23 -5.86 -12.99 -7.99
N HIS A 24 -6.45 -11.81 -7.80
CA HIS A 24 -5.81 -10.52 -8.01
C HIS A 24 -5.82 -9.74 -6.71
N PHE A 25 -4.70 -9.76 -6.01
CA PHE A 25 -4.52 -8.96 -4.80
C PHE A 25 -3.99 -7.58 -5.18
N GLN A 26 -4.55 -6.55 -4.56
CA GLN A 26 -4.15 -5.16 -4.74
C GLN A 26 -3.81 -4.54 -3.38
N MET A 27 -2.63 -3.95 -3.27
CA MET A 27 -2.25 -3.09 -2.16
C MET A 27 -2.10 -1.66 -2.70
N ARG A 28 -2.78 -0.71 -2.06
CA ARG A 28 -2.75 0.72 -2.45
C ARG A 28 -2.02 1.50 -1.38
N ILE A 29 -0.95 2.15 -1.76
CA ILE A 29 -0.12 2.99 -0.89
C ILE A 29 -0.43 4.44 -1.24
N TYR A 30 -1.08 5.13 -0.30
CA TYR A 30 -1.41 6.55 -0.42
C TYR A 30 -0.30 7.35 0.24
N ASN A 31 0.30 8.30 -0.48
CA ASN A 31 1.25 9.25 0.09
C ASN A 31 0.50 10.55 0.44
N PRO A 32 0.28 10.88 1.73
CA PRO A 32 -0.30 12.16 2.14
C PRO A 32 0.71 13.29 1.91
N SER A 33 0.25 14.44 1.39
CA SER A 33 1.12 15.62 1.21
C SER A 33 1.72 16.07 2.54
N GLU A 34 2.89 16.71 2.51
CA GLU A 34 3.61 17.18 3.70
C GLU A 34 2.74 18.02 4.65
N ILE A 35 1.79 18.77 4.10
CA ILE A 35 0.81 19.57 4.85
C ILE A 35 -0.19 18.68 5.62
N VAL A 36 -0.59 17.55 5.04
CA VAL A 36 -1.52 16.59 5.66
C VAL A 36 -0.83 15.80 6.78
N LYS A 37 0.47 15.46 6.63
CA LYS A 37 1.28 14.80 7.68
C LYS A 37 1.32 15.57 9.00
N LYS A 38 1.36 16.91 8.93
CA LYS A 38 1.36 17.81 10.11
C LYS A 38 0.03 17.81 10.87
N ILE A 39 -1.06 17.46 10.19
CA ILE A 39 -2.43 17.43 10.73
C ILE A 39 -2.78 16.01 11.23
N THR A 40 -2.27 14.95 10.57
CA THR A 40 -2.61 13.55 10.86
C THR A 40 -1.85 12.91 12.03
N SER A 41 -0.87 13.60 12.63
CA SER A 41 -0.18 13.12 13.85
C SER A 41 -1.09 12.97 15.07
N ILE A 42 -2.33 13.50 15.01
CA ILE A 42 -3.31 13.50 16.11
C ILE A 42 -4.35 12.36 15.97
N GLY A 43 -4.36 11.57 14.88
CA GLY A 43 -5.41 10.57 14.70
C GLY A 43 -5.21 9.55 13.58
N THR A 44 -4.06 8.87 13.55
CA THR A 44 -3.80 7.80 12.59
C THR A 44 -4.29 6.45 13.12
N GLU A 45 -4.95 5.68 12.25
CA GLU A 45 -5.38 4.30 12.53
C GLU A 45 -4.15 3.38 12.66
N PRO A 46 -4.20 2.31 13.50
CA PRO A 46 -3.07 1.41 13.70
C PRO A 46 -2.72 0.68 12.38
N GLY A 47 -1.50 0.88 11.88
CA GLY A 47 -1.00 0.26 10.63
C GLY A 47 -0.43 1.23 9.60
N VAL A 48 -0.37 2.54 9.90
CA VAL A 48 0.31 3.54 9.07
C VAL A 48 1.76 3.68 9.54
N GLU A 49 2.72 3.31 8.68
CA GLU A 49 4.15 3.53 8.91
C GLU A 49 4.57 4.89 8.33
N ASP A 50 4.90 5.83 9.21
CA ASP A 50 5.37 7.17 8.84
C ASP A 50 6.89 7.28 9.04
N GLU A 51 7.68 7.08 7.97
CA GLU A 51 9.10 7.48 7.97
C GLU A 51 9.21 8.95 7.51
N VAL A 52 9.75 9.80 8.38
CA VAL A 52 10.02 11.21 8.10
C VAL A 52 11.53 11.42 7.98
N THR A 53 12.01 11.61 6.75
CA THR A 53 13.38 12.05 6.48
C THR A 53 13.32 13.54 6.15
N MET A 54 13.79 14.38 7.07
CA MET A 54 13.95 15.82 6.83
C MET A 54 15.28 16.04 6.12
N ALA A 55 15.23 16.61 4.91
CA ALA A 55 16.38 17.24 4.28
C ALA A 55 16.10 18.75 4.28
N ASP A 56 16.77 19.47 5.17
CA ASP A 56 16.82 20.93 5.12
C ASP A 56 17.74 21.36 3.95
N ALA A 57 17.38 22.47 3.32
CA ALA A 57 17.87 22.96 2.03
C ALA A 57 19.40 23.05 1.86
#